data_AF-A0AB73N5E4-F1
#
_entry.id   AF-A0AB73N5E4-F1
#
_cell.length_a   1.000
_cell.length_b   1.000
_cell.length_c   1.000
_cell.angle_alpha   90.00
_cell.angle_beta   90.00
_cell.angle_gamma   90.00
#
_symmetry.space_group_name_H-M   'P 1'
#
loop_
_entity.id
_entity.type
_entity.pdbx_description
1 polymer ?
#
loop_
_entity_poly.entity_id
_entity_poly.type
_entity_poly.pdbx_seq_one_letter_code
_entity_poly.pdbx_strand_id
1 'polypeptide(L)'
;MERTIPKNNISLKARVQKLGSTLSSMVMPNIGALIAWGVLTALFIPDGYLPNEAFATMVSPMLTYLIPLLIGYTGGKVIAGDRGSVVGAIATMGVIVGTDIPMMLGAMIMGPLGGYAIKKFDQLFQKRIKSGFEMLVNNFSAGLIGFGLALLGFSAIGPVVDALTQAMAKGVEIILSAHLIPLTSIFIEPAKILFLNNAINHGILTPLGTEQVAEAGKSILFLLEANPGPGLGVLLAFTLFGKGAAKSSAPGAMIIHFLGGIHEIYFPYVMMKPLLFLSVIGGGMSGSFIFQLMDAGLRAPASPGSIIAILAMTPFNSYLPVILGVIVAAAVSFGISAVILKADAKDTNEDFEKSVQETKAAKQASKGAQGIPQGATFSGVQKIIFACDAGMGSSAMGASILRKKVQEADLPQTVTNQAISQLTDDSNTLIVTQVELQERAKQKAPSARFVSVENFLNSPRYDEIIQELSSKQEPSVSEIENEPAEEFLSANIKQIKEILLVHDDRSGSATMGMTVLKDILDKNHLTIPLRKVNIQDLKDEPDSLIVAKESLAEKVQMAAPQSIHLSVNSMVNPQKYESIAQYLKQTA
;
A
#
# COMPACT_ATOMS: atom_id res chain seq x y z
N MET A 1 1.96 -45.36 -12.96
CA MET A 1 0.84 -44.87 -12.12
C MET A 1 0.98 -43.36 -12.00
N GLU A 2 0.21 -42.62 -12.81
CA GLU A 2 0.04 -41.17 -12.64
C GLU A 2 -0.46 -40.90 -11.22
N ARG A 3 0.31 -40.11 -10.46
CA ARG A 3 -0.16 -39.56 -9.20
C ARG A 3 -1.25 -38.56 -9.52
N THR A 4 -2.49 -38.98 -9.36
CA THR A 4 -3.66 -38.09 -9.31
C THR A 4 -3.46 -37.09 -8.18
N ILE A 5 -3.23 -35.83 -8.55
CA ILE A 5 -3.19 -34.71 -7.62
C ILE A 5 -4.60 -34.60 -7.01
N PRO A 6 -4.78 -34.70 -5.67
CA PRO A 6 -6.09 -34.59 -5.07
C PRO A 6 -6.66 -33.19 -5.33
N LYS A 7 -7.90 -33.14 -5.84
CA LYS A 7 -8.67 -31.90 -5.98
C LYS A 7 -8.80 -31.26 -4.60
N ASN A 8 -8.08 -30.16 -4.39
CA ASN A 8 -8.10 -29.41 -3.16
C ASN A 8 -9.52 -28.85 -2.94
N ASN A 9 -10.23 -29.33 -1.91
CA ASN A 9 -11.49 -28.74 -1.47
C ASN A 9 -11.18 -27.35 -0.93
N ILE A 10 -11.28 -26.32 -1.78
CA ILE A 10 -11.14 -24.92 -1.38
C ILE A 10 -12.19 -24.66 -0.29
N SER A 11 -11.73 -24.47 0.95
CA SER A 11 -12.60 -24.20 2.09
C SER A 11 -13.45 -22.95 1.83
N LEU A 12 -14.67 -22.90 2.37
CA LEU A 12 -15.56 -21.74 2.26
C LEU A 12 -14.83 -20.45 2.69
N LYS A 13 -14.00 -20.55 3.73
CA LYS A 13 -13.10 -19.50 4.22
C LYS A 13 -12.18 -18.97 3.11
N ALA A 14 -11.48 -19.84 2.39
CA ALA A 14 -10.58 -19.44 1.31
C ALA A 14 -11.31 -18.76 0.13
N ARG A 15 -12.56 -19.16 -0.17
CA ARG A 15 -13.38 -18.48 -1.18
C ARG A 15 -13.80 -17.08 -0.74
N VAL A 16 -14.24 -16.91 0.50
CA VAL A 16 -14.62 -15.61 1.07
C VAL A 16 -13.41 -14.67 1.12
N GLN A 17 -12.25 -15.18 1.54
CA GLN A 17 -11.01 -14.41 1.59
C GLN A 17 -10.56 -13.96 0.19
N LYS A 18 -10.62 -14.85 -0.80
CA LYS A 18 -10.30 -14.54 -2.20
C LYS A 18 -11.27 -13.52 -2.80
N LEU A 19 -12.55 -13.59 -2.45
CA LEU A 19 -13.55 -12.62 -2.88
C LEU A 19 -13.27 -11.24 -2.26
N GLY A 20 -13.02 -11.19 -0.95
CA GLY A 20 -12.64 -9.96 -0.25
C GLY A 20 -11.36 -9.33 -0.80
N SER A 21 -10.29 -10.12 -1.01
CA SER A 21 -9.04 -9.61 -1.61
C SER A 21 -9.24 -9.06 -3.02
N THR A 22 -10.13 -9.70 -3.80
CA THR A 22 -10.45 -9.27 -5.17
C THR A 22 -11.21 -7.94 -5.14
N LEU A 23 -12.28 -7.81 -4.36
CA LEU A 23 -13.02 -6.55 -4.18
C LEU A 23 -12.08 -5.44 -3.66
N SER A 24 -11.24 -5.79 -2.69
CA SER A 24 -10.29 -4.86 -2.11
C SER A 24 -9.29 -4.33 -3.12
N SER A 25 -8.83 -5.15 -4.05
CA SER A 25 -7.90 -4.73 -5.11
C SER A 25 -8.49 -3.72 -6.10
N MET A 26 -9.83 -3.64 -6.20
CA MET A 26 -10.53 -2.71 -7.09
C MET A 26 -10.76 -1.35 -6.45
N VAL A 27 -10.96 -1.34 -5.13
CA VAL A 27 -11.36 -0.13 -4.41
C VAL A 27 -10.16 0.61 -3.83
N MET A 28 -9.16 -0.11 -3.29
CA MET A 28 -8.02 0.53 -2.62
C MET A 28 -7.24 1.53 -3.48
N PRO A 29 -6.94 1.24 -4.77
CA PRO A 29 -6.22 2.21 -5.62
C PRO A 29 -6.98 3.52 -5.83
N ASN A 30 -8.30 3.52 -5.58
CA ASN A 30 -9.21 4.62 -5.87
C ASN A 30 -9.68 5.36 -4.60
N ILE A 31 -9.15 5.03 -3.42
CA ILE A 31 -9.49 5.69 -2.15
C ILE A 31 -9.22 7.20 -2.20
N GLY A 32 -8.18 7.64 -2.92
CA GLY A 32 -7.88 9.06 -3.10
C GLY A 32 -9.02 9.83 -3.76
N ALA A 33 -9.68 9.25 -4.77
CA ALA A 33 -10.82 9.85 -5.45
C ALA A 33 -12.04 9.96 -4.53
N LEU A 34 -12.28 8.92 -3.71
CA LEU A 34 -13.33 8.91 -2.69
C LEU A 34 -13.12 10.00 -1.63
N ILE A 35 -11.88 10.17 -1.14
CA ILE A 35 -11.54 11.23 -0.18
C ILE A 35 -11.72 12.61 -0.80
N ALA A 36 -11.21 12.81 -2.02
CA ALA A 36 -11.36 14.10 -2.71
C ALA A 36 -12.83 14.47 -2.90
N TRP A 37 -13.66 13.51 -3.33
CA TRP A 37 -15.10 13.67 -3.42
C TRP A 37 -15.73 13.97 -2.04
N GLY A 38 -15.40 13.21 -1.00
CA GLY A 38 -15.97 13.41 0.32
C GLY A 38 -15.62 14.77 0.95
N VAL A 39 -14.39 15.26 0.76
CA VAL A 39 -13.99 16.61 1.16
C VAL A 39 -14.75 17.67 0.37
N LEU A 40 -14.85 17.52 -0.95
CA LEU A 40 -15.62 18.42 -1.81
C LEU A 40 -17.07 18.51 -1.32
N THR A 41 -17.71 17.37 -1.06
CA THR A 41 -19.09 17.30 -0.57
C THR A 41 -19.24 17.95 0.80
N ALA A 42 -18.36 17.65 1.75
CA ALA A 42 -18.43 18.25 3.08
C ALA A 42 -18.26 19.79 3.06
N LEU A 43 -17.46 20.32 2.14
CA LEU A 43 -17.20 21.75 2.06
C LEU A 43 -18.30 22.50 1.29
N PHE A 44 -18.62 22.09 0.06
CA PHE A 44 -19.22 23.03 -0.90
C PHE A 44 -20.71 22.86 -1.16
N ILE A 45 -21.35 21.78 -0.71
CA ILE A 45 -22.81 21.64 -0.83
C ILE A 45 -23.55 22.76 -0.07
N PRO A 46 -24.84 23.02 -0.35
CA PRO A 46 -25.60 24.07 0.34
C PRO A 46 -25.53 23.99 1.87
N ASP A 47 -25.55 22.77 2.40
CA ASP A 47 -25.47 22.47 3.84
C ASP A 47 -24.02 22.21 4.33
N GLY A 48 -23.01 22.49 3.48
CA GLY A 48 -21.60 22.25 3.76
C GLY A 48 -20.94 23.34 4.60
N TYR A 49 -19.67 23.14 4.97
CA TYR A 49 -18.93 24.10 5.80
C TYR A 49 -18.59 25.42 5.08
N LEU A 50 -18.44 25.38 3.76
CA LEU A 50 -18.10 26.50 2.89
C LEU A 50 -18.94 26.45 1.61
N PRO A 51 -20.27 26.67 1.68
CA PRO A 51 -21.17 26.47 0.55
C PRO A 51 -20.76 27.25 -0.70
N ASN A 52 -20.72 26.58 -1.84
CA ASN A 52 -20.43 27.18 -3.13
C ASN A 52 -21.14 26.40 -4.25
N GLU A 53 -22.17 27.01 -4.85
CA GLU A 53 -22.99 26.35 -5.86
C GLU A 53 -22.18 25.85 -7.06
N ALA A 54 -21.22 26.65 -7.55
CA ALA A 54 -20.40 26.29 -8.69
C ALA A 54 -19.54 25.05 -8.41
N PHE A 55 -18.88 24.98 -7.24
CA PHE A 55 -18.07 23.82 -6.86
C PHE A 55 -18.91 22.60 -6.48
N ALA A 56 -20.09 22.81 -5.88
CA ALA A 56 -21.03 21.73 -5.54
C ALA A 56 -21.47 20.94 -6.79
N THR A 57 -21.51 21.56 -7.97
CA THR A 57 -21.86 20.87 -9.23
C THR A 57 -20.95 19.68 -9.55
N MET A 58 -19.72 19.62 -9.01
CA MET A 58 -18.79 18.50 -9.21
C MET A 58 -19.14 17.26 -8.35
N VAL A 59 -19.91 17.42 -7.27
CA VAL A 59 -20.19 16.34 -6.30
C VAL A 59 -20.91 15.16 -6.97
N SER A 60 -22.01 15.44 -7.68
CA SER A 60 -22.83 14.40 -8.31
C SER A 60 -22.08 13.66 -9.43
N PRO A 61 -21.44 14.36 -10.40
CA PRO A 61 -20.66 13.68 -11.44
C PRO A 61 -19.51 12.82 -10.91
N MET A 62 -18.85 13.25 -9.82
CA MET A 62 -17.78 12.45 -9.21
C MET A 62 -18.31 11.16 -8.56
N LEU A 63 -19.46 11.23 -7.86
CA LEU A 63 -20.09 10.07 -7.25
C LEU A 63 -20.64 9.09 -8.28
N THR A 64 -21.36 9.61 -9.28
CA THR A 64 -22.11 8.79 -10.24
C THR A 64 -21.21 8.23 -11.35
N TYR A 65 -20.24 9.01 -11.85
CA TYR A 65 -19.40 8.60 -12.97
C TYR A 65 -17.97 8.27 -12.54
N LEU A 66 -17.25 9.22 -11.95
CA LEU A 66 -15.81 9.08 -11.73
C LEU A 66 -15.48 7.86 -10.86
N ILE A 67 -16.10 7.74 -9.68
CA ILE A 67 -15.79 6.67 -8.73
C ILE A 67 -16.13 5.28 -9.30
N PRO A 68 -17.35 5.02 -9.81
CA PRO A 68 -17.67 3.73 -10.41
C PRO A 68 -16.78 3.40 -11.61
N LEU A 69 -16.49 4.36 -12.51
CA LEU A 69 -15.62 4.11 -13.67
C LEU A 69 -14.20 3.73 -13.25
N LEU A 70 -13.64 4.37 -12.23
CA LEU A 70 -12.32 4.03 -11.69
C LEU A 70 -12.30 2.61 -11.10
N ILE A 71 -13.36 2.22 -10.39
CA ILE A 71 -13.50 0.86 -9.84
C ILE A 71 -13.60 -0.16 -10.98
N GLY A 72 -14.44 0.11 -11.99
CA GLY A 72 -14.61 -0.74 -13.17
C GLY A 72 -13.33 -0.90 -13.98
N TYR A 73 -12.62 0.22 -14.20
CA TYR A 73 -11.30 0.26 -14.84
C TYR A 73 -10.30 -0.60 -14.07
N THR A 74 -10.22 -0.44 -12.76
CA THR A 74 -9.30 -1.19 -11.90
C THR A 74 -9.67 -2.68 -11.88
N GLY A 75 -10.95 -3.01 -11.77
CA GLY A 75 -11.45 -4.39 -11.82
C GLY A 75 -11.12 -5.09 -13.12
N GLY A 76 -11.28 -4.41 -14.26
CA GLY A 76 -10.85 -4.92 -15.55
C GLY A 76 -9.33 -5.12 -15.63
N LYS A 77 -8.56 -4.15 -15.09
CA LYS A 77 -7.09 -4.19 -15.05
C LYS A 77 -6.56 -5.40 -14.31
N VAL A 78 -7.14 -5.74 -13.16
CA VAL A 78 -6.75 -6.90 -12.34
C VAL A 78 -6.87 -8.21 -13.11
N ILE A 79 -7.80 -8.32 -14.07
CA ILE A 79 -8.03 -9.55 -14.83
C ILE A 79 -7.17 -9.63 -16.10
N ALA A 80 -7.07 -8.53 -16.86
CA ALA A 80 -6.49 -8.52 -18.22
C ALA A 80 -5.62 -7.28 -18.54
N GLY A 81 -5.03 -6.63 -17.55
CA GLY A 81 -4.15 -5.49 -17.75
C GLY A 81 -4.85 -4.30 -18.43
N ASP A 82 -4.12 -3.51 -19.19
CA ASP A 82 -4.64 -2.25 -19.75
C ASP A 82 -5.79 -2.44 -20.76
N ARG A 83 -5.83 -3.59 -21.45
CA ARG A 83 -6.99 -3.92 -22.31
C ARG A 83 -8.22 -4.23 -21.48
N GLY A 84 -8.04 -4.99 -20.40
CA GLY A 84 -9.10 -5.25 -19.44
C GLY A 84 -9.65 -3.97 -18.82
N SER A 85 -8.80 -2.99 -18.53
CA SER A 85 -9.21 -1.75 -17.87
C SER A 85 -10.11 -0.90 -18.75
N VAL A 86 -9.81 -0.77 -20.05
CA VAL A 86 -10.65 -0.05 -21.00
C VAL A 86 -12.00 -0.76 -21.17
N VAL A 87 -12.01 -2.08 -21.40
CA VAL A 87 -13.26 -2.85 -21.57
C VAL A 87 -14.11 -2.81 -20.30
N GLY A 88 -13.48 -2.93 -19.13
CA GLY A 88 -14.15 -2.83 -17.84
C GLY A 88 -14.80 -1.46 -17.61
N ALA A 89 -14.12 -0.37 -17.99
CA ALA A 89 -14.68 0.98 -17.91
C ALA A 89 -15.89 1.16 -18.85
N ILE A 90 -15.80 0.69 -20.11
CA ILE A 90 -16.91 0.76 -21.07
C ILE A 90 -18.11 -0.03 -20.55
N ALA A 91 -17.90 -1.26 -20.10
CA ALA A 91 -18.94 -2.10 -19.53
C ALA A 91 -19.60 -1.47 -18.29
N THR A 92 -18.80 -0.77 -17.47
CA THR A 92 -19.28 -0.05 -16.29
C THR A 92 -20.16 1.14 -16.67
N MET A 93 -19.85 1.84 -17.75
CA MET A 93 -20.70 2.94 -18.24
C MET A 93 -22.12 2.47 -18.56
N GLY A 94 -22.26 1.26 -19.10
CA GLY A 94 -23.57 0.65 -19.37
C GLY A 94 -24.43 0.53 -18.11
N VAL A 95 -23.86 0.07 -17.00
CA VAL A 95 -24.62 -0.04 -15.73
C VAL A 95 -24.87 1.31 -15.08
N ILE A 96 -23.94 2.28 -15.18
CA ILE A 96 -24.14 3.63 -14.62
C ILE A 96 -25.33 4.32 -15.31
N VAL A 97 -25.44 4.24 -16.63
CA VAL A 97 -26.52 4.90 -17.37
C VAL A 97 -27.85 4.16 -17.25
N GLY A 98 -27.83 2.88 -16.86
CA GLY A 98 -29.03 2.06 -16.72
C GLY A 98 -29.88 2.34 -15.47
N THR A 99 -29.46 3.28 -14.61
CA THR A 99 -30.08 3.55 -13.31
C THR A 99 -29.63 4.90 -12.74
N ASP A 100 -30.47 5.53 -11.93
CA ASP A 100 -30.14 6.80 -11.26
C ASP A 100 -29.33 6.61 -9.96
N ILE A 101 -29.02 5.36 -9.59
CA ILE A 101 -28.29 5.02 -8.36
C ILE A 101 -26.78 4.88 -8.66
N PRO A 102 -25.87 5.42 -7.82
CA PRO A 102 -24.44 5.22 -8.00
C PRO A 102 -24.02 3.73 -8.06
N MET A 103 -23.54 3.28 -9.22
CA MET A 103 -23.30 1.85 -9.51
C MET A 103 -21.91 1.35 -9.10
N MET A 104 -21.50 1.54 -7.85
CA MET A 104 -20.24 0.96 -7.36
C MET A 104 -20.24 -0.57 -7.39
N LEU A 105 -21.31 -1.23 -6.92
CA LEU A 105 -21.41 -2.69 -6.99
C LEU A 105 -21.47 -3.17 -8.45
N GLY A 106 -22.24 -2.46 -9.29
CA GLY A 106 -22.29 -2.72 -10.74
C GLY A 106 -20.91 -2.68 -11.37
N ALA A 107 -20.10 -1.67 -11.03
CA ALA A 107 -18.72 -1.55 -11.50
C ALA A 107 -17.82 -2.72 -11.02
N MET A 108 -17.98 -3.16 -9.77
CA MET A 108 -17.22 -4.30 -9.22
C MET A 108 -17.57 -5.64 -9.90
N ILE A 109 -18.75 -5.74 -10.52
CA ILE A 109 -19.16 -6.91 -11.30
C ILE A 109 -18.74 -6.76 -12.76
N MET A 110 -19.09 -5.64 -13.39
CA MET A 110 -18.88 -5.41 -14.83
C MET A 110 -17.41 -5.18 -15.19
N GLY A 111 -16.62 -4.55 -14.32
CA GLY A 111 -15.19 -4.35 -14.53
C GLY A 111 -14.45 -5.68 -14.75
N PRO A 112 -14.48 -6.60 -13.78
CA PRO A 112 -13.86 -7.93 -13.92
C PRO A 112 -14.48 -8.78 -15.02
N LEU A 113 -15.80 -8.67 -15.26
CA LEU A 113 -16.47 -9.35 -16.36
C LEU A 113 -15.92 -8.88 -17.72
N GLY A 114 -15.73 -7.57 -17.89
CA GLY A 114 -15.11 -6.98 -19.08
C GLY A 114 -13.67 -7.45 -19.26
N GLY A 115 -12.88 -7.42 -18.18
CA GLY A 115 -11.53 -7.99 -18.17
C GLY A 115 -11.50 -9.49 -18.52
N TYR A 116 -12.46 -10.27 -18.02
CA TYR A 116 -12.56 -11.69 -18.32
C TYR A 116 -12.93 -11.96 -19.78
N ALA A 117 -13.90 -11.22 -20.32
CA ALA A 117 -14.35 -11.35 -21.69
C ALA A 117 -13.21 -11.06 -22.68
N ILE A 118 -12.46 -9.96 -22.48
CA ILE A 118 -11.34 -9.63 -23.35
C ILE A 118 -10.18 -10.61 -23.20
N LYS A 119 -9.90 -11.07 -21.96
CA LYS A 119 -8.88 -12.11 -21.72
C LYS A 119 -9.18 -13.39 -22.48
N LYS A 120 -10.44 -13.81 -22.51
CA LYS A 120 -10.87 -15.01 -23.24
C LYS A 120 -10.78 -14.81 -24.74
N PHE A 121 -11.17 -13.64 -25.24
CA PHE A 121 -10.97 -13.30 -26.65
C PHE A 121 -9.48 -13.37 -27.04
N ASP A 122 -8.61 -12.77 -26.24
CA ASP A 122 -7.16 -12.75 -26.51
C ASP A 122 -6.57 -14.16 -26.54
N GLN A 123 -6.92 -15.00 -25.57
CA GLN A 123 -6.47 -16.40 -25.53
C GLN A 123 -6.88 -17.20 -26.79
N LEU A 124 -8.03 -16.89 -27.38
CA LEU A 124 -8.56 -17.59 -28.54
C LEU A 124 -8.00 -17.05 -29.86
N PHE A 125 -7.87 -15.73 -29.99
CA PHE A 125 -7.62 -15.08 -31.27
C PHE A 125 -6.19 -14.58 -31.44
N GLN A 126 -5.44 -14.31 -30.38
CA GLN A 126 -4.14 -13.63 -30.47
C GLN A 126 -3.12 -14.42 -31.31
N LYS A 127 -3.15 -15.74 -31.26
CA LYS A 127 -2.28 -16.62 -32.09
C LYS A 127 -2.67 -16.65 -33.58
N ARG A 128 -3.84 -16.13 -33.94
CA ARG A 128 -4.37 -16.11 -35.31
C ARG A 128 -4.24 -14.74 -35.98
N ILE A 129 -3.78 -13.72 -35.26
CA ILE A 129 -3.62 -12.36 -35.78
C ILE A 129 -2.32 -12.29 -36.57
N LYS A 130 -2.39 -11.78 -37.81
CA LYS A 130 -1.20 -11.53 -38.62
C LYS A 130 -0.41 -10.35 -38.06
N SER A 131 0.90 -10.43 -38.12
CA SER A 131 1.79 -9.31 -37.77
C SER A 131 1.39 -8.04 -38.53
N GLY A 132 1.39 -6.90 -37.84
CA GLY A 132 0.91 -5.60 -38.36
C GLY A 132 -0.58 -5.31 -38.14
N PHE A 133 -1.43 -6.32 -37.92
CA PHE A 133 -2.86 -6.13 -37.60
C PHE A 133 -3.19 -6.17 -36.11
N GLU A 134 -2.20 -6.42 -35.26
CA GLU A 134 -2.38 -6.61 -33.82
C GLU A 134 -3.05 -5.41 -33.15
N MET A 135 -2.58 -4.18 -33.41
CA MET A 135 -3.17 -2.99 -32.81
C MET A 135 -4.62 -2.78 -33.25
N LEU A 136 -4.93 -3.05 -34.53
CA LEU A 136 -6.28 -2.94 -35.07
C LEU A 136 -7.22 -3.93 -34.37
N VAL A 137 -6.85 -5.21 -34.34
CA VAL A 137 -7.68 -6.25 -33.71
C VAL A 137 -7.78 -6.01 -32.21
N ASN A 138 -6.71 -5.61 -31.54
CA ASN A 138 -6.70 -5.37 -30.10
C ASN A 138 -7.65 -4.24 -29.70
N ASN A 139 -7.69 -3.15 -30.46
CA ASN A 139 -8.56 -2.00 -30.18
C ASN A 139 -10.02 -2.28 -30.60
N PHE A 140 -10.25 -2.85 -31.79
CA PHE A 140 -11.62 -3.16 -32.25
C PHE A 140 -12.30 -4.22 -31.39
N SER A 141 -11.58 -5.27 -31.00
CA SER A 141 -12.15 -6.30 -30.11
C SER A 141 -12.48 -5.73 -28.73
N ALA A 142 -11.60 -4.92 -28.14
CA ALA A 142 -11.88 -4.24 -26.89
C ALA A 142 -13.12 -3.33 -27.00
N GLY A 143 -13.21 -2.54 -28.07
CA GLY A 143 -14.35 -1.67 -28.35
C GLY A 143 -15.67 -2.43 -28.51
N LEU A 144 -15.71 -3.47 -29.35
CA LEU A 144 -16.93 -4.24 -29.63
C LEU A 144 -17.38 -5.10 -28.44
N ILE A 145 -16.45 -5.73 -27.73
CA ILE A 145 -16.77 -6.50 -26.51
C ILE A 145 -17.26 -5.56 -25.41
N GLY A 146 -16.57 -4.43 -25.21
CA GLY A 146 -16.98 -3.40 -24.27
C GLY A 146 -18.37 -2.87 -24.58
N PHE A 147 -18.65 -2.56 -25.85
CA PHE A 147 -19.96 -2.12 -26.33
C PHE A 147 -21.06 -3.14 -26.04
N GLY A 148 -20.85 -4.42 -26.38
CA GLY A 148 -21.82 -5.47 -26.11
C GLY A 148 -22.12 -5.63 -24.61
N LEU A 149 -21.08 -5.57 -23.77
CA LEU A 149 -21.24 -5.62 -22.32
C LEU A 149 -21.92 -4.37 -21.75
N ALA A 150 -21.68 -3.20 -22.33
CA ALA A 150 -22.35 -1.97 -21.91
C ALA A 150 -23.85 -2.03 -22.19
N LEU A 151 -24.25 -2.50 -23.38
CA LEU A 151 -25.67 -2.71 -23.71
C LEU A 151 -26.32 -3.74 -22.78
N LEU A 152 -25.63 -4.85 -22.51
CA LEU A 152 -26.11 -5.86 -21.58
C LEU A 152 -26.28 -5.28 -20.16
N GLY A 153 -25.28 -4.53 -19.68
CA GLY A 153 -25.33 -3.87 -18.39
C GLY A 153 -26.50 -2.90 -18.28
N PHE A 154 -26.69 -2.05 -19.29
CA PHE A 154 -27.78 -1.08 -19.35
C PHE A 154 -29.15 -1.76 -19.27
N SER A 155 -29.38 -2.79 -20.09
CA SER A 155 -30.69 -3.46 -20.14
C SER A 155 -30.99 -4.35 -18.92
N ALA A 156 -29.96 -4.90 -18.27
CA ALA A 156 -30.15 -5.84 -17.17
C ALA A 156 -30.20 -5.17 -15.78
N ILE A 157 -29.49 -4.06 -15.57
CA ILE A 157 -29.28 -3.53 -14.21
C ILE A 157 -30.52 -2.88 -13.61
N GLY A 158 -31.27 -2.09 -14.39
CA GLY A 158 -32.43 -1.33 -13.92
C GLY A 158 -33.47 -2.23 -13.23
N PRO A 159 -34.01 -3.26 -13.91
CA PRO A 159 -35.00 -4.16 -13.31
C PRO A 159 -34.50 -4.89 -12.06
N VAL A 160 -33.20 -5.24 -12.03
CA VAL A 160 -32.59 -5.94 -10.88
C VAL A 160 -32.51 -5.01 -9.68
N VAL A 161 -32.06 -3.77 -9.89
CA VAL A 161 -31.96 -2.76 -8.84
C VAL A 161 -33.33 -2.39 -8.30
N ASP A 162 -34.32 -2.20 -9.17
CA ASP A 162 -35.69 -1.90 -8.77
C ASP A 162 -36.29 -3.03 -7.92
N ALA A 163 -36.13 -4.29 -8.35
CA ALA A 163 -36.63 -5.45 -7.61
C ALA A 163 -35.96 -5.59 -6.24
N LEU A 164 -34.64 -5.39 -6.15
CA LEU A 164 -33.90 -5.43 -4.88
C LEU A 164 -34.36 -4.31 -3.95
N THR A 165 -34.52 -3.10 -4.49
CA THR A 165 -34.93 -1.91 -3.76
C THR A 165 -36.33 -2.08 -3.15
N GLN A 166 -37.29 -2.58 -3.95
CA GLN A 166 -38.65 -2.88 -3.48
C GLN A 166 -38.67 -3.99 -2.42
N ALA A 167 -37.86 -5.04 -2.61
CA ALA A 167 -37.76 -6.12 -1.64
C ALA A 167 -37.21 -5.64 -0.28
N MET A 168 -36.18 -4.78 -0.29
CA MET A 168 -35.63 -4.18 0.92
C MET A 168 -36.64 -3.24 1.60
N ALA A 169 -37.31 -2.39 0.83
CA ALA A 169 -38.34 -1.49 1.32
C ALA A 169 -39.47 -2.26 2.05
N LYS A 170 -40.00 -3.30 1.41
CA LYS A 170 -41.01 -4.20 2.02
C LYS A 170 -40.50 -4.90 3.28
N GLY A 171 -39.22 -5.31 3.29
CA GLY A 171 -38.59 -5.90 4.47
C GLY A 171 -38.56 -4.95 5.66
N VAL A 172 -38.21 -3.68 5.43
CA VAL A 172 -38.22 -2.64 6.46
C VAL A 172 -39.63 -2.36 6.96
N GLU A 173 -40.61 -2.24 6.06
CA GLU A 173 -42.02 -1.98 6.41
C GLU A 173 -42.62 -3.07 7.32
N ILE A 174 -42.35 -4.35 7.03
CA ILE A 174 -42.80 -5.48 7.86
C ILE A 174 -42.24 -5.38 9.28
N ILE A 175 -40.95 -5.06 9.40
CA ILE A 175 -40.27 -4.97 10.71
C ILE A 175 -40.78 -3.77 11.51
N LEU A 176 -40.97 -2.62 10.86
CA LEU A 176 -41.53 -1.42 11.49
C LEU A 176 -42.94 -1.69 11.99
N SER A 177 -43.78 -2.33 11.18
CA SER A 177 -45.14 -2.73 11.55
C SER A 177 -45.15 -3.69 12.75
N ALA A 178 -44.16 -4.57 12.84
CA ALA A 178 -43.96 -5.48 13.97
C ALA A 178 -43.31 -4.81 15.21
N HIS A 179 -43.01 -3.50 15.17
CA HIS A 179 -42.36 -2.74 16.23
C HIS A 179 -40.96 -3.24 16.62
N LEU A 180 -40.29 -3.99 15.73
CA LEU A 180 -38.96 -4.57 15.94
C LEU A 180 -37.85 -3.68 15.34
N ILE A 181 -37.89 -2.38 15.66
CA ILE A 181 -37.04 -1.33 15.07
C ILE A 181 -35.55 -1.73 14.95
N PRO A 182 -34.90 -2.35 15.97
CA PRO A 182 -33.50 -2.75 15.87
C PRO A 182 -33.21 -3.67 14.68
N LEU A 183 -34.14 -4.57 14.33
CA LEU A 183 -33.94 -5.53 13.23
C LEU A 183 -33.97 -4.86 11.85
N THR A 184 -34.47 -3.62 11.74
CA THR A 184 -34.46 -2.88 10.46
C THR A 184 -33.04 -2.69 9.93
N SER A 185 -32.03 -2.64 10.81
CA SER A 185 -30.61 -2.52 10.44
C SER A 185 -30.10 -3.69 9.60
N ILE A 186 -30.77 -4.85 9.60
CA ILE A 186 -30.46 -5.98 8.71
C ILE A 186 -30.65 -5.59 7.23
N PHE A 187 -31.60 -4.69 6.94
CA PHE A 187 -31.86 -4.20 5.59
C PHE A 187 -31.24 -2.83 5.36
N ILE A 188 -31.37 -1.90 6.31
CA ILE A 188 -30.92 -0.51 6.16
C ILE A 188 -29.41 -0.42 5.95
N GLU A 189 -28.61 -1.11 6.76
CA GLU A 189 -27.14 -0.98 6.68
C GLU A 189 -26.59 -1.55 5.36
N PRO A 190 -27.00 -2.75 4.90
CA PRO A 190 -26.63 -3.21 3.58
C PRO A 190 -27.15 -2.33 2.45
N ALA A 191 -28.41 -1.88 2.50
CA ALA A 191 -28.98 -1.02 1.47
C ALA A 191 -28.18 0.28 1.32
N LYS A 192 -27.85 0.94 2.43
CA LYS A 192 -27.02 2.15 2.47
C LYS A 192 -25.66 1.94 1.80
N ILE A 193 -24.94 0.90 2.19
CA ILE A 193 -23.61 0.60 1.61
C ILE A 193 -23.69 0.25 0.12
N LEU A 194 -24.80 -0.35 -0.30
CA LEU A 194 -25.07 -0.70 -1.69
C LEU A 194 -25.75 0.43 -2.49
N PHE A 195 -25.89 1.63 -1.91
CA PHE A 195 -26.54 2.80 -2.52
C PHE A 195 -28.04 2.61 -2.83
N LEU A 196 -28.68 1.64 -2.18
CA LEU A 196 -30.12 1.35 -2.30
C LEU A 196 -30.96 2.06 -1.21
N ASN A 197 -30.36 3.00 -0.48
CA ASN A 197 -31.00 3.71 0.63
C ASN A 197 -32.10 4.69 0.19
N ASN A 198 -32.04 5.23 -1.03
CA ASN A 198 -32.99 6.24 -1.50
C ASN A 198 -34.46 5.81 -1.34
N ALA A 199 -34.79 4.56 -1.68
CA ALA A 199 -36.16 4.09 -1.55
C ALA A 199 -36.59 3.82 -0.10
N ILE A 200 -35.66 3.42 0.76
CA ILE A 200 -35.96 3.24 2.18
C ILE A 200 -36.17 4.61 2.82
N ASN A 201 -35.29 5.56 2.54
CA ASN A 201 -35.34 6.89 3.15
C ASN A 201 -36.52 7.72 2.62
N HIS A 202 -36.57 7.98 1.31
CA HIS A 202 -37.62 8.82 0.73
C HIS A 202 -38.96 8.08 0.58
N GLY A 203 -38.93 6.76 0.42
CA GLY A 203 -40.16 5.97 0.23
C GLY A 203 -40.86 5.56 1.52
N ILE A 204 -40.13 5.40 2.64
CA ILE A 204 -40.69 4.88 3.90
C ILE A 204 -40.35 5.76 5.09
N LEU A 205 -39.06 5.94 5.42
CA LEU A 205 -38.65 6.54 6.69
C LEU A 205 -39.01 8.02 6.78
N THR A 206 -38.79 8.78 5.72
CA THR A 206 -39.05 10.22 5.70
C THR A 206 -40.53 10.57 5.80
N PRO A 207 -41.43 9.97 4.97
CA PRO A 207 -42.87 10.22 5.09
C PRO A 207 -43.44 9.84 6.46
N LEU A 208 -43.16 8.62 6.94
CA LEU A 208 -43.65 8.15 8.24
C LEU A 208 -43.06 8.97 9.40
N GLY A 209 -41.79 9.36 9.29
CA GLY A 209 -41.14 10.18 10.31
C GLY A 209 -41.73 11.59 10.38
N THR A 210 -42.11 12.16 9.24
CA THR A 210 -42.75 13.48 9.18
C THR A 210 -44.13 13.47 9.81
N GLU A 211 -44.92 12.41 9.56
CA GLU A 211 -46.20 12.18 10.20
C GLU A 211 -46.05 12.05 11.73
N GLN A 212 -45.08 11.24 12.20
CA GLN A 212 -44.78 11.10 13.63
C GLN A 212 -44.31 12.41 14.28
N VAL A 213 -43.53 13.24 13.58
CA VAL A 213 -43.13 14.55 14.10
C VAL A 213 -44.32 15.48 14.25
N ALA A 214 -45.27 15.46 13.31
CA ALA A 214 -46.45 16.32 13.39
C ALA A 214 -47.29 16.03 14.65
N GLU A 215 -47.31 14.77 15.12
CA GLU A 215 -48.05 14.36 16.31
C GLU A 215 -47.22 14.40 17.60
N ALA A 216 -46.00 13.85 17.59
CA ALA A 216 -45.17 13.62 18.77
C ALA A 216 -43.97 14.57 18.89
N GLY A 217 -43.74 15.44 17.90
CA GLY A 217 -42.66 16.43 17.88
C GLY A 217 -41.25 15.88 17.61
N LYS A 218 -41.11 14.56 17.46
CA LYS A 218 -39.86 13.87 17.08
C LYS A 218 -40.16 12.51 16.44
N SER A 219 -39.22 11.97 15.66
CA SER A 219 -39.28 10.61 15.15
C SER A 219 -37.93 9.90 15.24
N ILE A 220 -37.96 8.64 15.70
CA ILE A 220 -36.83 7.72 15.67
C ILE A 220 -36.42 7.34 14.24
N LEU A 221 -37.33 7.39 13.28
CA LEU A 221 -37.11 6.91 11.91
C LEU A 221 -36.00 7.70 11.20
N PHE A 222 -35.85 8.98 11.53
CA PHE A 222 -34.78 9.84 11.00
C PHE A 222 -33.38 9.46 11.50
N LEU A 223 -33.26 8.65 12.57
CA LEU A 223 -31.98 8.18 13.09
C LEU A 223 -31.54 6.84 12.48
N LEU A 224 -32.47 6.03 11.96
CA LEU A 224 -32.19 4.64 11.58
C LEU A 224 -31.17 4.53 10.44
N GLU A 225 -31.24 5.44 9.47
CA GLU A 225 -30.25 5.51 8.40
C GLU A 225 -29.09 6.46 8.75
N ALA A 226 -29.42 7.63 9.29
CA ALA A 226 -28.48 8.73 9.49
C ALA A 226 -27.42 8.44 10.58
N ASN A 227 -27.65 7.47 11.46
CA ASN A 227 -26.73 7.13 12.55
C ASN A 227 -25.29 6.91 12.04
N PRO A 228 -24.32 7.76 12.41
CA PRO A 228 -22.95 7.64 11.93
C PRO A 228 -22.13 6.63 12.76
N GLY A 229 -22.67 6.14 13.88
CA GLY A 229 -22.00 5.22 14.80
C GLY A 229 -21.46 3.96 14.13
N PRO A 230 -22.25 3.20 13.34
CA PRO A 230 -21.78 1.97 12.70
C PRO A 230 -20.54 2.20 11.81
N GLY A 231 -20.55 3.23 10.96
CA GLY A 231 -19.43 3.61 10.11
C GLY A 231 -18.21 4.12 10.89
N LEU A 232 -18.44 4.91 11.96
CA LEU A 232 -17.39 5.38 12.86
C LEU A 232 -16.64 4.21 13.50
N GLY A 233 -17.38 3.19 13.98
CA GLY A 233 -16.79 1.99 14.58
C GLY A 233 -15.90 1.21 13.61
N VAL A 234 -16.34 1.04 12.36
CA VAL A 234 -15.54 0.39 11.31
C VAL A 234 -14.25 1.18 11.05
N LEU A 235 -14.35 2.50 10.86
CA LEU A 235 -13.20 3.33 10.56
C LEU A 235 -12.19 3.37 11.71
N LEU A 236 -12.65 3.47 12.96
CA LEU A 236 -11.79 3.36 14.15
C LEU A 236 -11.06 2.02 14.20
N ALA A 237 -11.73 0.93 13.85
CA ALA A 237 -11.10 -0.39 13.81
C ALA A 237 -10.02 -0.45 12.72
N PHE A 238 -10.23 0.16 11.56
CA PHE A 238 -9.19 0.28 10.52
C PHE A 238 -8.03 1.20 10.93
N THR A 239 -8.30 2.29 11.64
CA THR A 239 -7.25 3.18 12.16
C THR A 239 -6.31 2.42 13.10
N LEU A 240 -6.85 1.58 13.98
CA LEU A 240 -6.03 0.84 14.96
C LEU A 240 -5.46 -0.46 14.38
N PHE A 241 -6.30 -1.30 13.77
CA PHE A 241 -6.01 -2.69 13.39
C PHE A 241 -5.95 -2.93 11.88
N GLY A 242 -6.22 -1.92 11.06
CA GLY A 242 -6.07 -2.03 9.60
C GLY A 242 -4.63 -2.22 9.16
N LYS A 243 -4.43 -2.43 7.86
CA LYS A 243 -3.10 -2.56 7.24
C LYS A 243 -3.01 -1.70 5.97
N GLY A 244 -1.80 -1.28 5.61
CA GLY A 244 -1.51 -0.57 4.36
C GLY A 244 -2.29 0.74 4.18
N ALA A 245 -2.73 1.00 2.94
CA ALA A 245 -3.44 2.25 2.60
C ALA A 245 -4.73 2.43 3.42
N ALA A 246 -5.48 1.36 3.67
CA ALA A 246 -6.73 1.44 4.42
C ALA A 246 -6.50 1.95 5.86
N LYS A 247 -5.40 1.57 6.51
CA LYS A 247 -5.06 2.12 7.84
C LYS A 247 -4.69 3.60 7.78
N SER A 248 -3.88 4.00 6.80
CA SER A 248 -3.44 5.40 6.68
C SER A 248 -4.57 6.35 6.28
N SER A 249 -5.56 5.88 5.50
CA SER A 249 -6.67 6.72 5.03
C SER A 249 -7.85 6.77 5.99
N ALA A 250 -8.03 5.76 6.86
CA ALA A 250 -9.19 5.67 7.76
C ALA A 250 -9.41 6.90 8.67
N PRO A 251 -8.38 7.53 9.28
CA PRO A 251 -8.59 8.73 10.09
C PRO A 251 -9.17 9.91 9.30
N GLY A 252 -8.71 10.13 8.07
CA GLY A 252 -9.26 11.18 7.20
C GLY A 252 -10.70 10.88 6.78
N ALA A 253 -10.97 9.62 6.40
CA ALA A 253 -12.32 9.16 6.10
C ALA A 253 -13.26 9.31 7.31
N MET A 254 -12.77 9.11 8.52
CA MET A 254 -13.56 9.23 9.76
C MET A 254 -14.02 10.67 10.01
N ILE A 255 -13.16 11.66 9.74
CA ILE A 255 -13.50 13.07 9.86
C ILE A 255 -14.61 13.43 8.85
N ILE A 256 -14.42 13.05 7.59
CA ILE A 256 -15.38 13.30 6.50
C ILE A 256 -16.72 12.61 6.77
N HIS A 257 -16.68 11.37 7.25
CA HIS A 257 -17.86 10.60 7.62
C HIS A 257 -18.61 11.23 8.80
N PHE A 258 -17.94 11.36 9.94
CA PHE A 258 -18.59 11.67 11.20
C PHE A 258 -18.97 13.15 11.31
N LEU A 259 -18.06 14.04 10.91
CA LEU A 259 -18.28 15.49 10.96
C LEU A 259 -18.86 16.03 9.65
N GLY A 260 -18.44 15.49 8.50
CA GLY A 260 -19.01 15.89 7.20
C GLY A 260 -20.35 15.24 6.89
N GLY A 261 -20.70 14.12 7.54
CA GLY A 261 -21.96 13.41 7.30
C GLY A 261 -22.02 12.66 5.98
N ILE A 262 -20.85 12.37 5.39
CA ILE A 262 -20.74 11.69 4.09
C ILE A 262 -20.48 10.21 4.35
N HIS A 263 -21.55 9.43 4.44
CA HIS A 263 -21.50 8.01 4.83
C HIS A 263 -20.79 7.15 3.78
N GLU A 264 -20.84 7.56 2.52
CA GLU A 264 -20.27 6.86 1.38
C GLU A 264 -18.76 6.64 1.49
N ILE A 265 -18.07 7.47 2.29
CA ILE A 265 -16.62 7.39 2.45
C ILE A 265 -16.17 6.12 3.19
N TYR A 266 -17.02 5.53 4.04
CA TYR A 266 -16.68 4.29 4.75
C TYR A 266 -17.16 3.02 4.03
N PHE A 267 -18.10 3.12 3.08
CA PHE A 267 -18.62 1.97 2.34
C PHE A 267 -17.52 1.13 1.66
N PRO A 268 -16.53 1.74 0.97
CA PRO A 268 -15.32 1.06 0.51
C PRO A 268 -14.71 0.09 1.53
N TYR A 269 -14.55 0.52 2.77
CA TYR A 269 -13.89 -0.27 3.82
C TYR A 269 -14.69 -1.52 4.17
N VAL A 270 -16.02 -1.43 4.16
CA VAL A 270 -16.91 -2.58 4.38
C VAL A 270 -16.91 -3.50 3.16
N MET A 271 -17.02 -2.96 1.95
CA MET A 271 -17.05 -3.75 0.72
C MET A 271 -15.75 -4.52 0.46
N MET A 272 -14.60 -3.97 0.88
CA MET A 272 -13.30 -4.66 0.83
C MET A 272 -13.29 -5.98 1.62
N LYS A 273 -14.11 -6.09 2.67
CA LYS A 273 -14.19 -7.26 3.55
C LYS A 273 -15.66 -7.54 3.88
N PRO A 274 -16.37 -8.37 3.09
CA PRO A 274 -17.81 -8.59 3.25
C PRO A 274 -18.27 -9.02 4.66
N LEU A 275 -17.42 -9.66 5.47
CA LEU A 275 -17.75 -9.95 6.87
C LEU A 275 -18.03 -8.70 7.70
N LEU A 276 -17.51 -7.53 7.32
CA LEU A 276 -17.78 -6.26 7.98
C LEU A 276 -19.23 -5.77 7.81
N PHE A 277 -20.03 -6.37 6.91
CA PHE A 277 -21.49 -6.15 6.93
C PHE A 277 -22.10 -6.55 8.29
N LEU A 278 -21.59 -7.60 8.95
CA LEU A 278 -22.02 -7.98 10.29
C LEU A 278 -21.70 -6.91 11.33
N SER A 279 -20.60 -6.17 11.13
CA SER A 279 -20.18 -5.08 12.01
C SER A 279 -21.16 -3.91 11.96
N VAL A 280 -21.49 -3.45 10.76
CA VAL A 280 -22.41 -2.32 10.59
C VAL A 280 -23.83 -2.69 10.97
N ILE A 281 -24.27 -3.93 10.67
CA ILE A 281 -25.58 -4.44 11.12
C ILE A 281 -25.62 -4.48 12.64
N GLY A 282 -24.64 -5.08 13.31
CA GLY A 282 -24.59 -5.13 14.77
C GLY A 282 -24.51 -3.75 15.42
N GLY A 283 -23.73 -2.84 14.85
CA GLY A 283 -23.68 -1.43 15.25
C GLY A 283 -25.04 -0.75 15.10
N GLY A 284 -25.67 -0.87 13.92
CA GLY A 284 -26.97 -0.27 13.63
C GLY A 284 -28.07 -0.81 14.54
N MET A 285 -28.10 -2.12 14.76
CA MET A 285 -29.06 -2.79 15.64
C MET A 285 -28.92 -2.29 17.09
N SER A 286 -27.68 -2.24 17.60
CA SER A 286 -27.42 -1.80 18.98
C SER A 286 -27.73 -0.32 19.20
N GLY A 287 -27.40 0.55 18.25
CA GLY A 287 -27.79 1.97 18.30
C GLY A 287 -29.30 2.16 18.25
N SER A 288 -29.96 1.50 17.29
CA SER A 288 -31.42 1.53 17.14
C SER A 288 -32.15 1.01 18.37
N PHE A 289 -31.59 0.01 19.05
CA PHE A 289 -32.11 -0.48 20.32
C PHE A 289 -32.04 0.57 21.42
N ILE A 290 -30.92 1.29 21.56
CA ILE A 290 -30.80 2.40 22.52
C ILE A 290 -31.78 3.52 22.17
N PHE A 291 -31.89 3.87 20.89
CA PHE A 291 -32.85 4.88 20.43
C PHE A 291 -34.29 4.49 20.79
N GLN A 292 -34.68 3.23 20.57
CA GLN A 292 -36.01 2.75 20.91
C GLN A 292 -36.23 2.71 22.42
N LEU A 293 -35.25 2.20 23.19
CA LEU A 293 -35.36 2.05 24.64
C LEU A 293 -35.49 3.39 25.38
N MET A 294 -34.83 4.43 24.87
CA MET A 294 -34.75 5.75 25.49
C MET A 294 -35.61 6.80 24.78
N ASP A 295 -36.49 6.39 23.87
CA ASP A 295 -37.38 7.26 23.10
C ASP A 295 -36.60 8.40 22.39
N ALA A 296 -35.52 8.06 21.70
CA ALA A 296 -34.74 9.01 20.91
C ALA A 296 -35.43 9.34 19.58
N GLY A 297 -35.28 10.58 19.11
CA GLY A 297 -35.78 10.98 17.80
C GLY A 297 -35.32 12.37 17.39
N LEU A 298 -35.48 12.69 16.11
CA LEU A 298 -35.17 14.00 15.51
C LEU A 298 -36.44 14.74 15.10
N ARG A 299 -36.36 16.08 15.00
CA ARG A 299 -37.45 16.94 14.53
C ARG A 299 -37.59 16.96 13.00
N ALA A 300 -36.53 16.61 12.28
CA ALA A 300 -36.49 16.57 10.83
C ALA A 300 -35.36 15.61 10.39
N PRO A 301 -35.36 15.15 9.14
CA PRO A 301 -34.24 14.42 8.57
C PRO A 301 -32.94 15.24 8.68
N ALA A 302 -31.83 14.59 9.06
CA ALA A 302 -30.52 15.24 9.09
C ALA A 302 -29.87 15.17 7.70
N SER A 303 -29.53 16.33 7.12
CA SER A 303 -28.82 16.45 5.85
C SER A 303 -27.68 17.48 5.98
N PRO A 304 -26.42 17.09 5.72
CA PRO A 304 -25.91 15.72 5.59
C PRO A 304 -26.11 14.92 6.89
N GLY A 305 -25.93 13.60 6.85
CA GLY A 305 -26.06 12.72 8.02
C GLY A 305 -24.92 12.84 9.05
N SER A 306 -24.41 14.04 9.30
CA SER A 306 -23.31 14.31 10.23
C SER A 306 -23.78 14.30 11.67
N ILE A 307 -22.88 14.05 12.63
CA ILE A 307 -23.23 14.17 14.05
C ILE A 307 -23.70 15.59 14.39
N ILE A 308 -23.16 16.61 13.70
CA ILE A 308 -23.52 18.02 13.94
C ILE A 308 -24.95 18.29 13.48
N ALA A 309 -25.31 17.84 12.27
CA ALA A 309 -26.66 17.98 11.74
C ALA A 309 -27.68 17.17 12.57
N ILE A 310 -27.31 15.95 12.98
CA ILE A 310 -28.13 15.12 13.88
C ILE A 310 -28.40 15.85 15.19
N LEU A 311 -27.35 16.38 15.85
CA LEU A 311 -27.51 17.11 17.10
C LEU A 311 -28.32 18.40 16.92
N ALA A 312 -28.14 19.12 15.80
CA ALA A 312 -28.94 20.30 15.47
C ALA A 312 -30.43 19.97 15.31
N MET A 313 -30.77 18.82 14.73
CA MET A 313 -32.16 18.34 14.59
C MET A 313 -32.71 17.65 15.85
N THR A 314 -31.89 17.47 16.89
CA THR A 314 -32.27 16.77 18.12
C THR A 314 -33.03 17.72 19.08
N PRO A 315 -34.22 17.36 19.56
CA PRO A 315 -34.90 18.12 20.61
C PRO A 315 -34.18 17.99 21.96
N PHE A 316 -34.34 18.98 22.85
CA PHE A 316 -33.60 19.07 24.11
C PHE A 316 -33.67 17.81 24.99
N ASN A 317 -34.81 17.11 24.99
CA ASN A 317 -35.01 15.88 25.76
C ASN A 317 -34.39 14.62 25.12
N SER A 318 -33.94 14.67 23.86
CA SER A 318 -33.39 13.52 23.12
C SER A 318 -31.87 13.54 22.95
N TYR A 319 -31.16 14.59 23.40
CA TYR A 319 -29.70 14.70 23.22
C TYR A 319 -28.94 13.50 23.81
N LEU A 320 -29.21 13.18 25.08
CA LEU A 320 -28.55 12.06 25.76
C LEU A 320 -28.85 10.71 25.08
N PRO A 321 -30.13 10.34 24.81
CA PRO A 321 -30.47 9.14 24.03
C PRO A 321 -29.75 9.05 22.68
N VAL A 322 -29.71 10.16 21.92
CA VAL A 322 -29.08 10.20 20.59
C VAL A 322 -27.57 9.97 20.68
N ILE A 323 -26.89 10.72 21.56
CA ILE A 323 -25.44 10.58 21.74
C ILE A 323 -25.09 9.16 22.21
N LEU A 324 -25.85 8.62 23.17
CA LEU A 324 -25.61 7.28 23.68
C LEU A 324 -25.79 6.21 22.59
N GLY A 325 -26.85 6.29 21.79
CA GLY A 325 -27.07 5.32 20.71
C GLY A 325 -26.01 5.38 19.62
N VAL A 326 -25.49 6.58 19.29
CA VAL A 326 -24.34 6.73 18.38
C VAL A 326 -23.08 6.10 18.96
N ILE A 327 -22.78 6.33 20.24
CA ILE A 327 -21.62 5.76 20.93
C ILE A 327 -21.71 4.23 21.02
N VAL A 328 -22.86 3.70 21.39
CA VAL A 328 -23.08 2.24 21.49
C VAL A 328 -22.94 1.59 20.11
N ALA A 329 -23.54 2.17 19.07
CA ALA A 329 -23.40 1.69 17.70
C ALA A 329 -21.93 1.67 17.25
N ALA A 330 -21.17 2.73 17.56
CA ALA A 330 -19.75 2.81 17.28
C ALA A 330 -18.94 1.76 18.06
N ALA A 331 -19.22 1.57 19.34
CA ALA A 331 -18.52 0.61 20.19
C ALA A 331 -18.75 -0.84 19.73
N VAL A 332 -19.99 -1.21 19.41
CA VAL A 332 -20.34 -2.56 18.93
C VAL A 332 -19.72 -2.82 17.55
N SER A 333 -19.88 -1.88 16.61
CA SER A 333 -19.26 -2.00 15.28
C SER A 333 -17.72 -2.05 15.39
N PHE A 334 -17.12 -1.21 16.23
CA PHE A 334 -15.68 -1.28 16.49
C PHE A 334 -15.26 -2.65 17.03
N GLY A 335 -15.97 -3.21 18.00
CA GLY A 335 -15.67 -4.51 18.58
C GLY A 335 -15.70 -5.64 17.55
N ILE A 336 -16.77 -5.70 16.76
CA ILE A 336 -16.93 -6.72 15.70
C ILE A 336 -15.85 -6.54 14.62
N SER A 337 -15.65 -5.31 14.14
CA SER A 337 -14.61 -4.99 13.16
C SER A 337 -13.21 -5.33 13.66
N ALA A 338 -12.90 -5.02 14.92
CA ALA A 338 -11.60 -5.30 15.52
C ALA A 338 -11.33 -6.82 15.58
N VAL A 339 -12.34 -7.63 15.93
CA VAL A 339 -12.22 -9.10 15.90
C VAL A 339 -11.97 -9.59 14.49
N ILE A 340 -12.75 -9.14 13.50
CA ILE A 340 -12.60 -9.53 12.09
C ILE A 340 -11.22 -9.17 11.55
N LEU A 341 -10.75 -7.93 11.80
CA LEU A 341 -9.46 -7.45 11.32
C LEU A 341 -8.28 -8.14 12.01
N LYS A 342 -8.37 -8.43 13.32
CA LYS A 342 -7.33 -9.16 14.06
C LYS A 342 -7.25 -10.63 13.69
N ALA A 343 -8.39 -11.30 13.45
CA ALA A 343 -8.42 -12.69 13.00
C ALA A 343 -7.72 -12.83 11.64
N ASP A 344 -7.99 -11.91 10.72
CA ASP A 344 -7.34 -11.87 9.41
C ASP A 344 -5.83 -11.59 9.51
N ALA A 345 -5.42 -10.78 10.49
CA ALA A 345 -4.00 -10.53 10.76
C ALA A 345 -3.28 -11.78 11.29
N LYS A 346 -3.93 -12.59 12.12
CA LYS A 346 -3.41 -13.89 12.58
C LYS A 346 -3.31 -14.89 11.45
N ASP A 347 -4.34 -15.01 10.61
CA ASP A 347 -4.33 -15.94 9.47
C ASP A 347 -3.17 -15.64 8.51
N THR A 348 -2.87 -14.36 8.25
CA THR A 348 -1.72 -13.96 7.42
C THR A 348 -0.38 -14.42 8.04
N ASN A 349 -0.25 -14.36 9.37
CA ASN A 349 0.98 -14.72 10.08
C ASN A 349 1.10 -16.24 10.29
N GLU A 350 -0.01 -16.96 10.52
CA GLU A 350 -0.02 -18.42 10.67
C GLU A 350 0.21 -19.13 9.34
N ASP A 351 -0.35 -18.62 8.24
CA ASP A 351 -0.05 -19.13 6.89
C ASP A 351 1.40 -18.83 6.49
N PHE A 352 1.97 -17.72 6.96
CA PHE A 352 3.39 -17.38 6.82
C PHE A 352 4.27 -18.34 7.65
N GLU A 353 3.93 -18.61 8.91
CA GLU A 353 4.68 -19.57 9.73
C GLU A 353 4.60 -20.99 9.17
N LYS A 354 3.44 -21.41 8.63
CA LYS A 354 3.28 -22.68 7.92
C LYS A 354 4.05 -22.71 6.61
N SER A 355 4.02 -21.66 5.79
CA SER A 355 4.79 -21.60 4.54
C SER A 355 6.30 -21.59 4.82
N VAL A 356 6.75 -20.96 5.91
CA VAL A 356 8.14 -20.99 6.39
C VAL A 356 8.51 -22.37 6.91
N GLN A 357 7.63 -23.06 7.63
CA GLN A 357 7.86 -24.43 8.09
C GLN A 357 7.86 -25.43 6.92
N GLU A 358 6.95 -25.30 5.96
CA GLU A 358 6.91 -26.10 4.74
C GLU A 358 8.12 -25.82 3.84
N THR A 359 8.59 -24.57 3.77
CA THR A 359 9.83 -24.20 3.07
C THR A 359 11.06 -24.73 3.81
N LYS A 360 11.07 -24.75 5.14
CA LYS A 360 12.15 -25.37 5.95
C LYS A 360 12.13 -26.89 5.82
N ALA A 361 10.97 -27.52 5.78
CA ALA A 361 10.80 -28.95 5.55
C ALA A 361 11.18 -29.33 4.10
N ALA A 362 10.83 -28.51 3.12
CA ALA A 362 11.26 -28.67 1.73
C ALA A 362 12.78 -28.46 1.58
N LYS A 363 13.38 -27.50 2.29
CA LYS A 363 14.85 -27.33 2.36
C LYS A 363 15.55 -28.51 3.04
N GLN A 364 14.92 -29.16 4.02
CA GLN A 364 15.44 -30.38 4.63
C GLN A 364 15.29 -31.61 3.72
N ALA A 365 14.21 -31.68 2.93
CA ALA A 365 14.01 -32.70 1.89
C ALA A 365 14.90 -32.48 0.64
N SER A 366 15.35 -31.25 0.38
CA SER A 366 16.24 -30.88 -0.73
C SER A 366 17.74 -30.94 -0.39
N LYS A 367 18.15 -31.49 0.77
CA LYS A 367 19.57 -31.72 1.12
C LYS A 367 20.29 -32.79 0.26
N GLY A 368 19.73 -33.17 -0.90
CA GLY A 368 20.32 -34.12 -1.84
C GLY A 368 20.51 -33.60 -3.26
N ALA A 369 20.22 -32.34 -3.57
CA ALA A 369 20.34 -31.81 -4.93
C ALA A 369 21.10 -30.47 -4.96
N GLN A 370 22.40 -30.60 -5.25
CA GLN A 370 23.27 -29.69 -6.00
C GLN A 370 23.22 -28.17 -5.71
N GLY A 371 24.33 -27.70 -5.13
CA GLY A 371 25.08 -26.48 -5.47
C GLY A 371 24.35 -25.26 -6.03
N ILE A 372 24.36 -24.19 -5.26
CA ILE A 372 24.19 -22.81 -5.75
C ILE A 372 25.41 -22.49 -6.66
N PRO A 373 25.23 -21.97 -7.89
CA PRO A 373 26.34 -21.41 -8.64
C PRO A 373 26.83 -20.14 -7.93
N GLN A 374 28.02 -20.20 -7.34
CA GLN A 374 28.82 -19.00 -7.08
C GLN A 374 29.19 -18.42 -8.45
N GLY A 375 28.74 -17.18 -8.76
CA GLY A 375 29.15 -16.48 -9.97
C GLY A 375 28.10 -15.64 -10.73
N ALA A 376 26.94 -15.32 -10.15
CA ALA A 376 25.99 -14.43 -10.84
C ALA A 376 26.36 -12.95 -10.66
N THR A 377 27.32 -12.46 -11.44
CA THR A 377 27.73 -11.05 -11.46
C THR A 377 26.51 -10.15 -11.80
N PHE A 378 26.24 -9.08 -11.03
CA PHE A 378 25.18 -8.10 -11.36
C PHE A 378 25.48 -7.19 -12.56
N SER A 379 26.43 -7.57 -13.42
CA SER A 379 26.81 -6.84 -14.63
C SER A 379 25.64 -6.70 -15.61
N GLY A 380 25.33 -5.47 -16.03
CA GLY A 380 24.23 -5.16 -16.96
C GLY A 380 22.86 -4.88 -16.31
N VAL A 381 22.74 -4.93 -14.98
CA VAL A 381 21.51 -4.52 -14.30
C VAL A 381 21.33 -3.00 -14.42
N GLN A 382 20.20 -2.58 -14.98
CA GLN A 382 19.81 -1.17 -15.13
C GLN A 382 18.69 -0.79 -14.16
N LYS A 383 17.84 -1.75 -13.79
CA LYS A 383 16.66 -1.53 -12.95
C LYS A 383 16.64 -2.48 -11.77
N ILE A 384 16.34 -1.96 -10.59
CA ILE A 384 16.15 -2.74 -9.37
C ILE A 384 14.71 -2.58 -8.91
N ILE A 385 14.03 -3.70 -8.68
CA ILE A 385 12.62 -3.74 -8.34
C ILE A 385 12.42 -4.51 -7.04
N PHE A 386 11.89 -3.82 -6.03
CA PHE A 386 11.41 -4.43 -4.80
C PHE A 386 10.01 -4.98 -5.02
N ALA A 387 9.86 -6.29 -5.07
CA ALA A 387 8.58 -6.94 -5.30
C ALA A 387 8.01 -7.59 -4.03
N CYS A 388 6.79 -7.20 -3.69
CA CYS A 388 5.97 -7.85 -2.66
C CYS A 388 4.57 -8.13 -3.21
N ASP A 389 3.70 -8.82 -2.48
CA ASP A 389 2.40 -9.26 -3.01
C ASP A 389 1.50 -8.10 -3.46
N ALA A 390 1.50 -7.00 -2.70
CA ALA A 390 0.71 -5.79 -2.98
C ALA A 390 1.50 -4.64 -3.64
N GLY A 391 2.82 -4.72 -3.68
CA GLY A 391 3.69 -3.67 -4.23
C GLY A 391 3.84 -2.41 -3.38
N MET A 392 3.25 -2.35 -2.19
CA MET A 392 3.23 -1.20 -1.29
C MET A 392 3.54 -1.61 0.16
N GLY A 393 4.13 -0.72 0.96
CA GLY A 393 4.51 -1.00 2.36
C GLY A 393 6.00 -1.26 2.56
N SER A 394 6.39 -2.42 3.08
CA SER A 394 7.78 -2.77 3.41
C SER A 394 8.72 -2.76 2.20
N SER A 395 8.23 -3.17 1.02
CA SER A 395 8.98 -3.09 -0.25
C SER A 395 9.26 -1.65 -0.69
N ALA A 396 8.33 -0.71 -0.43
CA ALA A 396 8.52 0.71 -0.74
C ALA A 396 9.56 1.36 0.19
N MET A 397 9.58 0.95 1.47
CA MET A 397 10.61 1.38 2.43
C MET A 397 11.99 0.81 2.05
N GLY A 398 12.08 -0.49 1.74
CA GLY A 398 13.32 -1.11 1.26
C GLY A 398 13.85 -0.48 -0.04
N ALA A 399 12.96 -0.22 -1.00
CA ALA A 399 13.29 0.49 -2.23
C ALA A 399 13.82 1.90 -1.95
N SER A 400 13.26 2.61 -0.97
CA SER A 400 13.73 3.96 -0.61
C SER A 400 15.10 3.94 0.06
N ILE A 401 15.37 2.94 0.91
CA ILE A 401 16.69 2.73 1.53
C ILE A 401 17.75 2.44 0.46
N LEU A 402 17.49 1.47 -0.42
CA LEU A 402 18.44 1.13 -1.47
C LEU A 402 18.60 2.27 -2.49
N ARG A 403 17.51 2.99 -2.83
CA ARG A 403 17.59 4.17 -3.71
C ARG A 403 18.54 5.23 -3.15
N LYS A 404 18.47 5.49 -1.85
CA LYS A 404 19.39 6.42 -1.17
C LYS A 404 20.83 5.93 -1.27
N LYS A 405 21.08 4.63 -1.02
CA LYS A 405 22.42 4.03 -1.15
C LYS A 405 22.97 4.05 -2.58
N VAL A 406 22.14 3.79 -3.59
CA VAL A 406 22.49 3.89 -5.02
C VAL A 406 22.85 5.33 -5.40
N GLN A 407 22.08 6.32 -4.91
CA GLN A 407 22.38 7.73 -5.12
C GLN A 407 23.67 8.18 -4.40
N GLU A 408 23.89 7.73 -3.17
CA GLU A 408 25.12 8.00 -2.40
C GLU A 408 26.36 7.37 -3.05
N ALA A 409 26.20 6.24 -3.76
CA ALA A 409 27.25 5.55 -4.51
C ALA A 409 27.40 6.02 -5.97
N ASP A 410 26.65 7.04 -6.40
CA ASP A 410 26.63 7.59 -7.77
C ASP A 410 26.43 6.53 -8.88
N LEU A 411 25.55 5.56 -8.58
CA LEU A 411 25.24 4.44 -9.45
C LEU A 411 24.06 4.76 -10.40
N PRO A 412 24.13 4.39 -11.70
CA PRO A 412 23.11 4.75 -12.70
C PRO A 412 21.78 3.97 -12.60
N GLN A 413 21.69 2.99 -11.69
CA GLN A 413 20.55 2.07 -11.62
C GLN A 413 19.29 2.74 -11.04
N THR A 414 18.13 2.43 -11.64
CA THR A 414 16.85 2.94 -11.15
C THR A 414 16.21 1.99 -10.14
N VAL A 415 15.89 2.47 -8.93
CA VAL A 415 15.28 1.66 -7.87
C VAL A 415 13.79 1.98 -7.67
N THR A 416 12.94 0.97 -7.87
CA THR A 416 11.47 1.06 -7.75
C THR A 416 10.89 -0.09 -6.92
N ASN A 417 9.61 0.00 -6.58
CA ASN A 417 8.84 -1.08 -5.96
C ASN A 417 7.57 -1.34 -6.78
N GLN A 418 7.14 -2.60 -6.87
CA GLN A 418 5.89 -2.97 -7.53
C GLN A 418 5.32 -4.29 -6.99
N ALA A 419 4.06 -4.58 -7.32
CA ALA A 419 3.44 -5.84 -6.94
C ALA A 419 4.02 -7.00 -7.76
N ILE A 420 4.13 -8.20 -7.19
CA ILE A 420 4.59 -9.39 -7.93
C ILE A 420 3.69 -9.65 -9.16
N SER A 421 2.39 -9.37 -9.04
CA SER A 421 1.43 -9.48 -10.14
C SER A 421 1.72 -8.52 -11.31
N GLN A 422 2.47 -7.45 -11.08
CA GLN A 422 2.83 -6.41 -12.03
C GLN A 422 4.28 -6.54 -12.54
N LEU A 423 5.01 -7.59 -12.14
CA LEU A 423 6.35 -7.86 -12.68
C LEU A 423 6.28 -8.14 -14.19
N THR A 424 7.15 -7.46 -14.92
CA THR A 424 7.46 -7.69 -16.34
C THR A 424 8.77 -8.46 -16.44
N ASP A 425 8.85 -9.43 -17.34
CA ASP A 425 10.07 -10.19 -17.55
C ASP A 425 11.10 -9.33 -18.30
N ASP A 426 12.27 -9.11 -17.68
CA ASP A 426 13.37 -8.30 -18.21
C ASP A 426 14.70 -8.81 -17.65
N SER A 427 15.63 -9.16 -18.54
CA SER A 427 16.95 -9.70 -18.19
C SER A 427 17.90 -8.67 -17.58
N ASN A 428 17.62 -7.37 -17.75
CA ASN A 428 18.40 -6.27 -17.17
C ASN A 428 17.84 -5.79 -15.82
N THR A 429 16.86 -6.52 -15.27
CA THR A 429 16.20 -6.19 -14.01
C THR A 429 16.67 -7.11 -12.88
N LEU A 430 17.02 -6.51 -11.74
CA LEU A 430 17.25 -7.18 -10.46
C LEU A 430 15.99 -7.08 -9.61
N ILE A 431 15.42 -8.21 -9.20
CA ILE A 431 14.23 -8.29 -8.37
C ILE A 431 14.63 -8.67 -6.94
N VAL A 432 14.31 -7.78 -6.00
CA VAL A 432 14.50 -7.99 -4.56
C VAL A 432 13.17 -8.40 -3.94
N THR A 433 13.11 -9.59 -3.35
CA THR A 433 11.89 -10.15 -2.74
C THR A 433 12.14 -10.67 -1.33
N GLN A 434 11.07 -10.91 -0.57
CA GLN A 434 11.20 -11.78 0.60
C GLN A 434 11.39 -13.24 0.17
N VAL A 435 12.08 -14.02 1.00
CA VAL A 435 12.42 -15.43 0.74
C VAL A 435 11.20 -16.25 0.26
N GLU A 436 10.05 -16.07 0.87
CA GLU A 436 8.81 -16.80 0.52
C GLU A 436 8.18 -16.39 -0.80
N LEU A 437 8.46 -15.17 -1.25
CA LEU A 437 7.86 -14.60 -2.45
C LEU A 437 8.73 -14.82 -3.70
N GLN A 438 9.96 -15.30 -3.53
CA GLN A 438 10.96 -15.43 -4.59
C GLN A 438 10.52 -16.40 -5.69
N GLU A 439 9.94 -17.56 -5.34
CA GLU A 439 9.50 -18.54 -6.34
C GLU A 439 8.34 -18.01 -7.19
N ARG A 440 7.40 -17.30 -6.57
CA ARG A 440 6.28 -16.66 -7.29
C ARG A 440 6.77 -15.53 -8.20
N ALA A 441 7.81 -14.80 -7.80
CA ALA A 441 8.44 -13.77 -8.61
C ALA A 441 9.22 -14.38 -9.80
N LYS A 442 9.96 -15.49 -9.61
CA LYS A 442 10.63 -16.24 -10.69
C LYS A 442 9.66 -16.77 -11.74
N GLN A 443 8.48 -17.25 -11.33
CA GLN A 443 7.45 -17.66 -12.27
C GLN A 443 6.95 -16.51 -13.15
N LYS A 444 7.05 -15.26 -12.66
CA LYS A 444 6.56 -14.08 -13.36
C LYS A 444 7.59 -13.37 -14.23
N ALA A 445 8.84 -13.36 -13.79
CA ALA A 445 9.97 -12.76 -14.51
C ALA A 445 11.15 -13.74 -14.54
N PRO A 446 11.06 -14.85 -15.28
CA PRO A 446 12.06 -15.92 -15.26
C PRO A 446 13.44 -15.48 -15.77
N SER A 447 13.50 -14.45 -16.60
CA SER A 447 14.75 -13.92 -17.18
C SER A 447 15.44 -12.91 -16.26
N ALA A 448 14.74 -12.40 -15.24
CA ALA A 448 15.28 -11.44 -14.30
C ALA A 448 16.23 -12.08 -13.28
N ARG A 449 17.08 -11.26 -12.66
CA ARG A 449 17.97 -11.68 -11.56
C ARG A 449 17.25 -11.53 -10.23
N PHE A 450 17.54 -12.39 -9.26
CA PHE A 450 16.81 -12.41 -7.99
C PHE A 450 17.73 -12.36 -6.78
N VAL A 451 17.39 -11.48 -5.84
CA VAL A 451 17.94 -11.46 -4.48
C VAL A 451 16.79 -11.60 -3.50
N SER A 452 16.95 -12.48 -2.51
CA SER A 452 16.00 -12.61 -1.41
C SER A 452 16.55 -11.99 -0.13
N VAL A 453 15.67 -11.33 0.61
CA VAL A 453 15.96 -10.73 1.93
C VAL A 453 14.96 -11.26 2.97
N GLU A 454 15.38 -11.33 4.22
CA GLU A 454 14.49 -11.73 5.32
C GLU A 454 13.55 -10.57 5.70
N ASN A 455 14.08 -9.35 5.75
CA ASN A 455 13.33 -8.13 6.05
C ASN A 455 13.75 -6.99 5.11
N PHE A 456 12.78 -6.21 4.64
CA PHE A 456 13.03 -5.07 3.76
C PHE A 456 13.60 -3.83 4.47
N LEU A 457 13.49 -3.75 5.80
CA LEU A 457 13.88 -2.56 6.57
C LEU A 457 15.34 -2.59 7.02
N ASN A 458 15.90 -3.78 7.22
CA ASN A 458 17.26 -3.93 7.71
C ASN A 458 17.84 -5.23 7.17
N SER A 459 18.54 -5.12 6.04
CA SER A 459 19.18 -6.27 5.40
C SER A 459 20.62 -5.91 5.05
N PRO A 460 21.62 -6.66 5.57
CA PRO A 460 23.02 -6.49 5.17
C PRO A 460 23.22 -6.76 3.67
N ARG A 461 22.27 -7.46 3.03
CA ARG A 461 22.27 -7.72 1.57
C ARG A 461 22.25 -6.45 0.72
N TYR A 462 21.82 -5.31 1.25
CA TYR A 462 21.81 -4.07 0.46
C TYR A 462 23.21 -3.54 0.21
N ASP A 463 24.12 -3.72 1.15
CA ASP A 463 25.51 -3.33 0.97
C ASP A 463 26.20 -4.26 -0.03
N GLU A 464 25.90 -5.56 -0.02
CA GLU A 464 26.34 -6.53 -1.02
C GLU A 464 25.86 -6.15 -2.43
N ILE A 465 24.58 -5.79 -2.59
CA ILE A 465 24.03 -5.35 -3.89
C ILE A 465 24.77 -4.12 -4.42
N ILE A 466 25.06 -3.13 -3.56
CA ILE A 466 25.79 -1.91 -3.98
C ILE A 466 27.22 -2.24 -4.38
N GLN A 467 27.92 -3.09 -3.63
CA GLN A 467 29.29 -3.51 -3.95
C GLN A 467 29.37 -4.23 -5.30
N GLU A 468 28.47 -5.19 -5.53
CA GLU A 468 28.43 -5.95 -6.78
C GLU A 468 27.99 -5.08 -7.99
N LEU A 469 27.15 -4.06 -7.78
CA LEU A 469 26.78 -3.10 -8.84
C LEU A 469 27.86 -2.05 -9.14
N SER A 470 28.71 -1.73 -8.15
CA SER A 470 29.82 -0.79 -8.29
C SER A 470 31.04 -1.40 -8.97
N SER A 471 31.09 -2.74 -9.04
CA SER A 471 32.14 -3.49 -9.71
C SER A 471 32.00 -3.39 -11.23
N LYS A 472 32.39 -2.25 -11.83
CA LYS A 472 32.51 -2.11 -13.28
C LYS A 472 33.68 -2.94 -13.80
N GLN A 473 33.46 -3.62 -14.93
CA GLN A 473 34.47 -4.29 -15.73
C GLN A 473 35.66 -3.36 -16.04
N GLU A 474 36.86 -3.74 -15.63
CA GLU A 474 38.08 -3.37 -16.36
C GLU A 474 38.41 -4.47 -17.39
N PRO A 475 38.83 -4.11 -18.61
CA PRO A 475 39.38 -5.07 -19.55
C PRO A 475 40.77 -5.54 -19.06
N SER A 476 41.05 -6.82 -19.29
CA SER A 476 42.28 -7.55 -18.98
C SER A 476 43.56 -6.70 -18.95
N VAL A 477 44.18 -6.59 -17.77
CA VAL A 477 45.62 -6.43 -17.62
C VAL A 477 46.09 -7.48 -16.60
N SER A 478 47.22 -8.10 -16.94
CA SER A 478 47.92 -9.22 -16.32
C SER A 478 48.01 -9.21 -14.80
N GLU A 479 48.03 -10.44 -14.24
CA GLU A 479 48.48 -10.80 -12.89
C GLU A 479 49.53 -9.83 -12.34
N ILE A 480 49.16 -9.09 -11.29
CA ILE A 480 50.12 -8.60 -10.29
C ILE A 480 49.58 -9.08 -8.95
N GLU A 481 50.45 -9.76 -8.23
CA GLU A 481 50.23 -10.49 -6.99
C GLU A 481 49.66 -9.60 -5.89
N ASN A 482 48.86 -10.22 -5.01
CA ASN A 482 48.44 -9.64 -3.74
C ASN A 482 49.67 -9.47 -2.84
N GLU A 483 50.15 -8.24 -2.64
CA GLU A 483 50.94 -7.93 -1.44
C GLU A 483 50.00 -7.45 -0.32
N PRO A 484 50.02 -8.09 0.87
CA PRO A 484 49.25 -7.65 2.03
C PRO A 484 49.79 -6.30 2.55
N ALA A 485 48.89 -5.45 3.03
CA ALA A 485 49.19 -4.15 3.65
C ALA A 485 50.16 -4.19 4.86
N GLU A 486 50.56 -5.39 5.30
CA GLU A 486 51.60 -5.62 6.30
C GLU A 486 53.01 -5.27 5.78
N GLU A 487 53.28 -5.40 4.47
CA GLU A 487 54.60 -5.10 3.90
C GLU A 487 54.88 -3.60 3.81
N PHE A 488 53.87 -2.77 3.48
CA PHE A 488 54.03 -1.32 3.32
C PHE A 488 54.34 -0.59 4.65
N LEU A 489 53.84 -1.11 5.77
CA LEU A 489 54.05 -0.53 7.11
C LEU A 489 55.38 -0.95 7.75
N SER A 490 56.04 -2.00 7.26
CA SER A 490 57.23 -2.58 7.89
C SER A 490 58.53 -1.79 7.68
N ALA A 491 58.58 -0.89 6.68
CA ALA A 491 59.85 -0.39 6.18
C ALA A 491 60.31 0.98 6.73
N ASN A 492 59.45 1.87 7.24
CA ASN A 492 59.90 3.20 7.70
C ASN A 492 58.88 3.96 8.55
N ILE A 493 58.76 3.65 9.84
CA ILE A 493 58.08 4.54 10.78
C ILE A 493 58.93 4.72 12.05
N LYS A 494 59.64 5.85 12.11
CA LYS A 494 60.01 6.47 13.39
C LYS A 494 58.74 7.12 13.96
N GLN A 495 58.52 7.00 15.27
CA GLN A 495 57.41 7.59 16.07
C GLN A 495 56.48 8.56 15.32
N ILE A 496 55.28 8.11 14.94
CA ILE A 496 54.23 8.97 14.39
C ILE A 496 53.75 9.92 15.49
N LYS A 497 53.91 11.23 15.29
CA LYS A 497 53.51 12.26 16.26
C LYS A 497 52.11 12.82 16.02
N GLU A 498 51.62 12.77 14.78
CA GLU A 498 50.29 13.28 14.40
C GLU A 498 49.77 12.51 13.18
N ILE A 499 48.44 12.40 13.06
CA ILE A 499 47.78 11.88 11.85
C ILE A 499 47.01 13.02 11.17
N LEU A 500 47.31 13.25 9.89
CA LEU A 500 46.72 14.28 9.06
C LEU A 500 45.70 13.67 8.11
N LEU A 501 44.44 14.10 8.18
CA LEU A 501 43.40 13.74 7.22
C LEU A 501 43.29 14.82 6.16
N VAL A 502 43.73 14.49 4.94
CA VAL A 502 43.81 15.46 3.84
C VAL A 502 42.54 15.44 3.00
N HIS A 503 42.04 16.63 2.67
CA HIS A 503 40.86 16.81 1.82
C HIS A 503 41.08 17.84 0.71
N ASP A 504 40.28 17.73 -0.35
CA ASP A 504 40.09 18.79 -1.36
C ASP A 504 39.10 19.85 -0.82
N ASP A 505 38.46 20.65 -1.66
CA ASP A 505 37.47 21.65 -1.20
C ASP A 505 36.25 21.04 -0.47
N ARG A 506 36.11 19.70 -0.44
CA ARG A 506 35.02 18.95 0.23
C ARG A 506 35.49 18.31 1.54
N SER A 507 35.49 19.10 2.61
CA SER A 507 35.96 18.69 3.97
C SER A 507 35.05 17.71 4.73
N GLY A 508 33.82 17.44 4.25
CA GLY A 508 32.83 16.61 4.96
C GLY A 508 33.29 15.17 5.18
N SER A 509 33.91 14.55 4.16
CA SER A 509 34.40 13.17 4.27
C SER A 509 35.60 13.02 5.21
N ALA A 510 36.50 14.00 5.25
CA ALA A 510 37.60 14.04 6.22
C ALA A 510 37.11 14.31 7.66
N THR A 511 36.03 15.08 7.84
CA THR A 511 35.42 15.31 9.16
C THR A 511 34.80 14.03 9.73
N MET A 512 34.09 13.28 8.90
CA MET A 512 33.55 11.97 9.27
C MET A 512 34.67 10.96 9.55
N GLY A 513 35.69 10.90 8.69
CA GLY A 513 36.83 10.02 8.87
C GLY A 513 37.64 10.30 10.13
N MET A 514 37.83 11.57 10.48
CA MET A 514 38.49 11.98 11.71
C MET A 514 37.70 11.53 12.95
N THR A 515 36.37 11.52 12.87
CA THR A 515 35.51 11.07 13.96
C THR A 515 35.60 9.55 14.13
N VAL A 516 35.57 8.79 13.02
CA VAL A 516 35.73 7.33 13.04
C VAL A 516 37.12 6.93 13.55
N LEU A 517 38.17 7.58 13.05
CA LEU A 517 39.54 7.29 13.46
C LEU A 517 39.77 7.65 14.93
N LYS A 518 39.19 8.76 15.41
CA LYS A 518 39.24 9.12 16.83
C LYS A 518 38.61 8.06 17.72
N ASP A 519 37.41 7.58 17.38
CA ASP A 519 36.73 6.51 18.12
C ASP A 519 37.56 5.21 18.15
N ILE A 520 38.23 4.88 17.05
CA ILE A 520 39.11 3.71 16.95
C ILE A 520 40.38 3.87 17.80
N LEU A 521 41.02 5.04 17.78
CA LEU A 521 42.21 5.33 18.61
C LEU A 521 41.85 5.33 20.10
N ASP A 522 40.73 5.94 20.47
CA ASP A 522 40.23 5.97 21.85
C ASP A 522 39.94 4.55 22.37
N LYS A 523 39.29 3.70 21.56
CA LYS A 523 39.06 2.28 21.85
C LYS A 523 40.34 1.47 22.03
N ASN A 524 41.44 1.89 21.41
CA ASN A 524 42.74 1.23 21.50
C ASN A 524 43.71 1.91 22.49
N HIS A 525 43.25 2.91 23.26
CA HIS A 525 44.04 3.66 24.24
C HIS A 525 45.25 4.41 23.64
N LEU A 526 45.16 4.87 22.39
CA LEU A 526 46.21 5.62 21.70
C LEU A 526 45.90 7.13 21.72
N THR A 527 46.83 7.95 22.23
CA THR A 527 46.67 9.42 22.35
C THR A 527 47.41 10.17 21.25
N ILE A 528 47.17 9.82 19.99
CA ILE A 528 47.81 10.48 18.85
C ILE A 528 46.93 11.64 18.35
N PRO A 529 47.47 12.87 18.24
CA PRO A 529 46.77 14.02 17.67
C PRO A 529 46.23 13.75 16.25
N LEU A 530 45.02 14.23 15.98
CA LEU A 530 44.38 14.18 14.68
C LEU A 530 44.11 15.60 14.17
N ARG A 531 44.52 15.89 12.94
CA ARG A 531 44.28 17.20 12.30
C ARG A 531 43.79 17.02 10.87
N LYS A 532 42.86 17.88 10.45
CA LYS A 532 42.40 17.97 9.05
C LYS A 532 43.13 19.08 8.32
N VAL A 533 43.55 18.82 7.09
CA VAL A 533 44.34 19.77 6.29
C VAL A 533 43.80 19.78 4.85
N ASN A 534 43.62 20.96 4.26
CA ASN A 534 43.33 21.06 2.84
C ASN A 534 44.60 20.73 2.06
N ILE A 535 44.48 20.00 0.94
CA ILE A 535 45.62 19.64 0.08
C ILE A 535 46.47 20.85 -0.33
N GLN A 536 45.88 22.05 -0.47
CA GLN A 536 46.60 23.28 -0.82
C GLN A 536 47.47 23.82 0.32
N ASP A 537 47.12 23.49 1.57
CA ASP A 537 47.81 23.93 2.78
C ASP A 537 48.73 22.84 3.37
N LEU A 538 48.82 21.68 2.70
CA LEU A 538 49.60 20.54 3.15
C LEU A 538 51.10 20.87 3.08
N LYS A 539 51.81 20.64 4.18
CA LYS A 539 53.26 20.76 4.28
C LYS A 539 53.87 19.39 4.51
N ASP A 540 55.11 19.22 4.07
CA ASP A 540 55.87 18.00 4.32
C ASP A 540 56.27 17.91 5.80
N GLU A 541 55.68 16.95 6.52
CA GLU A 541 55.90 16.72 7.94
C GLU A 541 56.35 15.26 8.13
N PRO A 542 57.67 14.99 8.19
CA PRO A 542 58.21 13.63 8.11
C PRO A 542 57.82 12.70 9.28
N ASP A 543 57.34 13.28 10.39
CA ASP A 543 56.88 12.54 11.58
C ASP A 543 55.33 12.35 11.59
N SER A 544 54.64 12.67 10.48
CA SER A 544 53.17 12.65 10.37
C SER A 544 52.67 11.55 9.43
N LEU A 545 51.58 10.89 9.81
CA LEU A 545 50.86 9.95 8.95
C LEU A 545 49.77 10.68 8.18
N ILE A 546 49.86 10.71 6.85
CA ILE A 546 48.90 11.39 5.99
C ILE A 546 47.91 10.38 5.42
N VAL A 547 46.63 10.54 5.78
CA VAL A 547 45.51 9.76 5.27
C VAL A 547 44.76 10.57 4.23
N ALA A 548 44.71 10.08 2.99
CA ALA A 548 44.03 10.76 1.89
C ALA A 548 43.24 9.78 1.02
N LYS A 549 42.28 10.31 0.25
CA LYS A 549 41.61 9.49 -0.78
C LYS A 549 42.59 9.10 -1.88
N GLU A 550 42.42 7.94 -2.49
CA GLU A 550 43.21 7.50 -3.66
C GLU A 550 43.25 8.55 -4.78
N SER A 551 42.14 9.26 -5.00
CA SER A 551 42.05 10.37 -5.95
C SER A 551 42.99 11.56 -5.67
N LEU A 552 43.52 11.66 -4.45
CA LEU A 552 44.45 12.70 -4.01
C LEU A 552 45.86 12.15 -3.76
N ALA A 553 46.10 10.84 -3.90
CA ALA A 553 47.35 10.19 -3.54
C ALA A 553 48.57 10.80 -4.24
N GLU A 554 48.51 10.99 -5.56
CA GLU A 554 49.61 11.60 -6.32
C GLU A 554 49.93 13.03 -5.86
N LYS A 555 48.90 13.84 -5.62
CA LYS A 555 49.06 15.24 -5.17
C LYS A 555 49.65 15.32 -3.77
N VAL A 556 49.23 14.42 -2.89
CA VAL A 556 49.74 14.33 -1.52
C VAL A 556 51.20 13.88 -1.53
N GLN A 557 51.56 12.91 -2.37
CA GLN A 557 52.94 12.43 -2.52
C GLN A 557 53.87 13.52 -3.05
N MET A 558 53.38 14.38 -3.95
CA MET A 558 54.15 15.53 -4.44
C MET A 558 54.29 16.64 -3.39
N ALA A 559 53.27 16.88 -2.58
CA ALA A 559 53.25 17.96 -1.60
C ALA A 559 54.00 17.64 -0.29
N ALA A 560 54.04 16.36 0.10
CA ALA A 560 54.63 15.92 1.37
C ALA A 560 55.46 14.63 1.20
N PRO A 561 56.50 14.61 0.35
CA PRO A 561 57.19 13.40 -0.07
C PRO A 561 57.94 12.65 1.04
N GLN A 562 58.26 13.30 2.17
CA GLN A 562 58.97 12.67 3.29
C GLN A 562 58.02 12.12 4.37
N SER A 563 56.72 12.34 4.22
CA SER A 563 55.68 11.90 5.16
C SER A 563 55.23 10.47 4.85
N ILE A 564 54.60 9.78 5.81
CA ILE A 564 54.05 8.44 5.57
C ILE A 564 52.66 8.60 4.95
N HIS A 565 52.42 7.96 3.81
CA HIS A 565 51.16 8.10 3.09
C HIS A 565 50.29 6.84 3.20
N LEU A 566 49.02 7.06 3.51
CA LEU A 566 48.00 6.03 3.45
C LEU A 566 46.84 6.48 2.55
N SER A 567 46.68 5.74 1.45
CA SER A 567 45.59 5.93 0.51
C SER A 567 44.38 5.07 0.88
N VAL A 568 43.22 5.71 1.01
CA VAL A 568 41.94 5.06 1.31
C VAL A 568 40.92 5.34 0.21
N ASN A 569 40.11 4.33 -0.12
CA ASN A 569 39.06 4.45 -1.12
C ASN A 569 37.88 5.27 -0.56
N SER A 570 37.69 5.21 0.76
CA SER A 570 36.73 6.03 1.51
C SER A 570 37.29 6.44 2.86
N MET A 571 37.09 7.71 3.23
CA MET A 571 37.51 8.26 4.52
C MET A 571 36.65 7.74 5.68
N VAL A 572 35.56 7.01 5.43
CA VAL A 572 34.66 6.49 6.47
C VAL A 572 34.71 4.96 6.54
N ASN A 573 35.79 4.34 6.04
CA ASN A 573 35.98 2.90 6.10
C ASN A 573 36.72 2.48 7.38
N PRO A 574 36.07 1.84 8.36
CA PRO A 574 36.69 1.49 9.64
C PRO A 574 37.76 0.40 9.53
N GLN A 575 37.72 -0.49 8.53
CA GLN A 575 38.62 -1.65 8.47
C GLN A 575 40.10 -1.26 8.25
N LYS A 576 40.37 -0.27 7.39
CA LYS A 576 41.73 0.26 7.21
C LYS A 576 42.22 1.01 8.44
N TYR A 577 41.33 1.72 9.15
CA TYR A 577 41.68 2.44 10.39
C TYR A 577 41.93 1.51 11.59
N GLU A 578 41.21 0.40 11.67
CA GLU A 578 41.47 -0.66 12.66
C GLU A 578 42.86 -1.29 12.46
N SER A 579 43.25 -1.52 11.20
CA SER A 579 44.58 -2.05 10.87
C SER A 579 45.70 -1.09 11.29
N ILE A 580 45.52 0.22 11.08
CA ILE A 580 46.45 1.26 11.55
C ILE A 580 46.54 1.27 13.07
N ALA A 581 45.41 1.25 13.77
CA ALA A 581 45.39 1.29 15.23
C ALA A 581 46.02 0.04 15.87
N GLN A 582 45.83 -1.14 15.25
CA GLN A 582 46.50 -2.37 15.67
C GLN A 582 48.02 -2.28 15.48
N TYR A 583 48.49 -1.72 14.37
CA TYR A 583 49.92 -1.52 14.12
C TYR A 583 50.55 -0.49 15.08
N LEU A 584 49.87 0.65 15.29
CA LEU A 584 50.33 1.69 16.22
C LEU A 584 50.41 1.19 17.66
N LYS A 585 49.52 0.26 18.05
CA LYS A 585 49.54 -0.40 19.35
C LYS A 585 50.71 -1.39 19.51
N GLN A 586 51.25 -1.92 18.43
CA GLN A 586 52.43 -2.80 18.45
C GLN A 586 53.75 -2.02 18.50
N THR A 587 53.73 -0.74 18.10
CA THR A 587 54.91 0.13 17.97
C THR A 587 54.99 1.26 19.01
N ALA A 588 53.91 1.50 19.77
CA ALA A 588 53.86 2.36 20.96
C ALA A 588 54.26 1.60 22.23
#